data_AF-A0A967XGZ9-F1
#
_entry.id   AF-A0A967XGZ9-F1
#
_cell.length_a   1.000
_cell.length_b   1.000
_cell.length_c   1.000
_cell.angle_alpha   90.00
_cell.angle_beta   90.00
_cell.angle_gamma   90.00
#
_symmetry.space_group_name_H-M   'P 1'
#
loop_
_entity.id
_entity.type
_entity.pdbx_description
1 polymer ?
#
loop_
_entity_poly.entity_id
_entity_poly.type
_entity_poly.pdbx_seq_one_letter_code
_entity_poly.pdbx_strand_id
1 'polypeptide(L)' 'GGARTIDPRVATTTFPGAASCHVAIEYGVVGPNSTNAMSCAAGTMAVGEATRLIREGVVDAAIA' A
#
# COMPACT_ATOMS: atom_id res chain seq x y z
N GLY A 1 -22.35 3.54 -24.33
CA GLY A 1 -21.38 4.15 -23.41
C GLY A 1 -22.09 4.48 -22.11
N GLY A 2 -21.43 4.27 -20.98
CA GLY A 2 -22.00 4.47 -19.64
C GLY A 2 -21.30 3.57 -18.62
N ALA A 3 -21.71 3.57 -17.35
CA ALA A 3 -21.06 2.78 -16.31
C ALA A 3 -20.89 1.28 -16.64
N ARG A 4 -21.77 0.72 -17.50
CA ARG A 4 -21.71 -0.68 -17.97
C ARG A 4 -20.52 -0.99 -18.91
N THR A 5 -19.81 0.02 -19.41
CA THR A 5 -18.62 -0.16 -20.25
C THR A 5 -17.31 0.03 -19.48
N ILE A 6 -17.39 0.33 -18.19
CA ILE A 6 -16.22 0.51 -17.32
C ILE A 6 -15.79 -0.86 -16.80
N ASP A 7 -14.48 -1.13 -16.81
CA ASP A 7 -13.93 -2.34 -16.19
C ASP A 7 -14.30 -2.36 -14.69
N PRO A 8 -15.01 -3.39 -14.20
CA PRO A 8 -15.35 -3.52 -12.77
C PRO A 8 -14.15 -3.47 -11.83
N ARG A 9 -12.95 -3.83 -12.32
CA ARG A 9 -11.70 -3.82 -11.57
C ARG A 9 -11.14 -2.42 -11.33
N VAL A 10 -11.65 -1.38 -11.99
CA VAL A 10 -11.13 -0.01 -11.81
C VAL A 10 -11.11 0.42 -10.34
N ALA A 11 -12.10 -0.05 -9.56
CA ALA A 11 -12.18 0.21 -8.13
C ALA A 11 -10.98 -0.37 -7.36
N THR A 12 -10.46 -1.54 -7.75
CA THR A 12 -9.37 -2.23 -7.08
C THR A 12 -8.00 -1.94 -7.69
N THR A 13 -7.94 -1.46 -8.94
CA THR A 13 -6.66 -1.16 -9.61
C THR A 13 -6.24 0.30 -9.51
N THR A 14 -7.18 1.22 -9.26
CA THR A 14 -6.92 2.66 -9.31
C THR A 14 -6.97 3.32 -7.92
N PHE A 15 -7.52 2.67 -6.90
CA PHE A 15 -7.52 3.25 -5.56
C PHE A 15 -6.08 3.38 -5.03
N PRO A 16 -5.78 4.39 -4.20
CA PRO A 16 -4.40 4.69 -3.80
C PRO A 16 -3.64 3.50 -3.18
N GLY A 17 -4.31 2.63 -2.44
CA GLY A 17 -3.71 1.44 -1.81
C GLY A 17 -3.60 0.21 -2.70
N ALA A 18 -3.99 0.27 -3.98
CA ALA A 18 -4.00 -0.90 -4.86
C ALA A 18 -2.64 -1.59 -4.92
N ALA A 19 -1.56 -0.80 -5.04
CA ALA A 19 -0.21 -1.31 -5.09
C ALA A 19 0.19 -2.01 -3.78
N SER A 20 -0.03 -1.38 -2.62
CA SER A 20 0.34 -1.98 -1.32
C SER A 20 -0.47 -3.24 -1.03
N CYS A 21 -1.75 -3.27 -1.40
CA CYS A 21 -2.60 -4.45 -1.22
C CYS A 21 -2.19 -5.58 -2.17
N HIS A 22 -1.88 -5.30 -3.44
CA HIS A 22 -1.41 -6.33 -4.37
C HIS A 22 -0.11 -6.99 -3.89
N VAL A 23 0.86 -6.19 -3.41
CA VAL A 23 2.10 -6.71 -2.80
C VAL A 23 1.78 -7.58 -1.58
N ALA A 24 0.90 -7.12 -0.70
CA ALA A 24 0.53 -7.88 0.49
C ALA A 24 -0.14 -9.22 0.15
N ILE A 25 -1.05 -9.24 -0.83
CA ILE A 25 -1.74 -10.45 -1.29
C ILE A 25 -0.74 -11.43 -1.91
N GLU A 26 0.13 -10.94 -2.82
CA GLU A 26 1.12 -11.77 -3.53
C GLU A 26 2.10 -12.45 -2.57
N TYR A 27 2.56 -11.73 -1.55
CA TYR A 27 3.54 -12.24 -0.59
C TYR A 27 2.93 -12.75 0.72
N GLY A 28 1.60 -12.80 0.83
CA GLY A 28 0.91 -13.28 2.03
C GLY A 28 1.16 -12.44 3.29
N VAL A 29 1.41 -11.14 3.14
CA VAL A 29 1.66 -10.22 4.26
C VAL A 29 0.34 -9.83 4.93
N VAL A 30 0.23 -10.10 6.23
CA VAL A 30 -0.99 -9.87 7.03
C VAL A 30 -0.82 -8.79 8.11
N GLY A 31 0.36 -8.17 8.18
CA GLY A 31 0.64 -7.07 9.10
C GLY A 31 0.05 -5.72 8.65
N PRO A 32 0.45 -4.62 9.30
CA PRO A 32 0.05 -3.27 8.91
C PRO A 32 0.30 -2.99 7.42
N ASN A 33 -0.73 -2.49 6.72
CA ASN A 33 -0.66 -2.10 5.32
C ASN A 33 -1.16 -0.67 5.16
N SER A 34 -0.29 0.21 4.65
CA SER A 34 -0.61 1.62 4.46
C SER A 34 0.03 2.14 3.18
N THR A 35 -0.69 3.01 2.47
CA THR A 35 -0.13 3.79 1.36
C THR A 35 -0.24 5.27 1.69
N ASN A 36 0.88 5.98 1.66
CA ASN A 36 0.92 7.43 1.73
C ASN A 36 1.00 8.03 0.32
N ALA A 37 0.46 9.23 0.13
CA ALA A 37 0.44 9.91 -1.17
C ALA A 37 1.00 11.33 -1.02
N MET A 38 2.25 11.45 -0.57
CA MET A 38 2.94 12.74 -0.45
C MET A 38 3.87 13.01 -1.64
N SER A 39 3.36 12.87 -2.87
CA SER A 39 4.11 13.16 -4.10
C SER A 39 5.53 12.54 -4.06
N CYS A 40 6.57 13.30 -4.38
CA CYS A 40 7.97 12.86 -4.39
C CYS A 40 8.50 12.40 -3.01
N ALA A 41 7.88 12.84 -1.91
CA ALA A 41 8.28 12.47 -0.56
C ALA A 41 7.60 11.17 -0.07
N ALA A 42 6.69 10.59 -0.86
CA ALA A 42 5.93 9.40 -0.47
C ALA A 42 6.85 8.23 -0.07
N GLY A 43 7.88 7.95 -0.87
CA GLY A 43 8.83 6.87 -0.61
C GLY A 43 9.63 7.07 0.67
N THR A 44 10.17 8.29 0.90
CA THR A 44 10.94 8.56 2.13
C THR A 44 10.05 8.48 3.37
N MET A 45 8.81 8.92 3.28
CA MET A 45 7.82 8.74 4.34
C MET A 45 7.50 7.26 4.60
N ALA A 46 7.37 6.44 3.55
CA ALA A 46 7.08 5.01 3.69
C ALA A 46 8.21 4.30 4.45
N VAL A 47 9.46 4.61 4.09
CA VAL A 47 10.65 4.08 4.78
C VAL A 47 10.73 4.58 6.23
N GLY A 48 10.44 5.87 6.47
CA GLY A 48 10.42 6.44 7.82
C GLY A 48 9.40 5.75 8.72
N GLU A 49 8.19 5.52 8.20
CA GLU A 49 7.12 4.83 8.91
C GLU A 49 7.45 3.35 9.17
N ALA A 50 7.96 2.64 8.17
CA ALA A 50 8.44 1.27 8.33
C ALA A 50 9.52 1.16 9.41
N THR A 51 10.47 2.09 9.41
CA THR A 51 11.53 2.16 10.43
C THR A 51 10.95 2.40 11.82
N ARG A 52 9.94 3.28 11.94
CA ARG A 52 9.25 3.56 13.19
C ARG A 52 8.54 2.33 13.73
N LEU A 53 7.77 1.63 12.88
CA LEU A 53 7.04 0.41 13.25
C LEU A 53 7.98 -0.70 13.73
N ILE A 54 9.14 -0.87 13.08
CA ILE A 54 10.16 -1.84 13.51
C ILE A 54 10.76 -1.43 14.87
N ARG A 55 11.11 -0.15 15.05
CA ARG A 55 11.69 0.35 16.32
C ARG A 55 10.75 0.23 17.50
N GLU A 56 9.45 0.39 17.27
CA GLU A 56 8.40 0.23 18.27
C GLU A 56 8.05 -1.24 18.55
N GLY A 57 8.64 -2.19 17.80
CA GLY A 57 8.35 -3.62 17.94
C GLY A 57 6.97 -4.03 17.42
N VAL A 58 6.35 -3.22 16.56
CA VAL A 58 5.04 -3.52 15.96
C VAL A 58 5.18 -4.60 14.88
N VAL A 59 6.28 -4.59 14.15
CA VAL A 59 6.61 -5.58 13.11
C VAL A 59 8.10 -5.94 13.16
N ASP A 60 8.44 -7.16 12.76
CA ASP A 60 9.84 -7.60 12.66
C ASP A 60 10.50 -7.16 11.34
N ALA A 61 9.70 -6.95 10.29
CA ALA A 61 10.14 -6.53 8.97
C ALA A 61 9.03 -5.77 8.24
N ALA A 62 9.41 -4.93 7.27
CA ALA A 62 8.49 -4.13 6.47
C ALA A 62 8.95 -4.04 5.01
N ILE A 63 7.99 -3.90 4.09
CA ILE A 63 8.21 -3.60 2.67
C ILE A 63 7.85 -2.12 2.48
N ALA A 64 8.80 -1.30 2.01
CA ALA A 64 8.66 0.15 1.91
C ALA A 64 9.35 0.73 0.68
#